data_AF-A0A444K554-F1
#
_entry.id   AF-A0A444K554-F1
#
_cell.length_a   1.000
_cell.length_b   1.000
_cell.length_c   1.000
_cell.angle_alpha   90.00
_cell.angle_beta   90.00
_cell.angle_gamma   90.00
#
_symmetry.space_group_name_H-M   'P 1'
#
loop_
_entity.id
_entity.type
_entity.pdbx_description
1 polymer ?
#
loop_
_entity_poly.entity_id
_entity_poly.type
_entity_poly.pdbx_seq_one_letter_code
_entity_poly.pdbx_strand_id
1 'polypeptide(L)' 'QALAQLKALAEKVRENADYVGDKFAEEARKIHFGETDPRGIYGEATPEEAQSLIEDGVEFMPIPSFPDDRN' A
#
# COMPACT_ATOMS: atom_id res chain seq x y z
N GLN A 1 12.40 2.86 -20.47
CA GLN A 1 13.12 3.26 -19.24
C GLN A 1 12.17 3.54 -18.07
N ALA A 2 11.02 4.21 -18.27
CA ALA A 2 10.04 4.51 -17.22
C ALA A 2 9.50 3.27 -16.44
N LEU A 3 9.18 2.16 -17.11
CA LEU A 3 8.70 0.94 -16.46
C LEU A 3 9.72 0.34 -15.48
N ALA A 4 11.01 0.38 -15.82
CA ALA A 4 12.07 -0.12 -14.94
C ALA A 4 12.23 0.75 -13.68
N GLN A 5 12.03 2.07 -13.81
CA GLN A 5 12.06 2.98 -12.66
C GLN A 5 10.84 2.79 -11.75
N LEU A 6 9.65 2.55 -12.30
CA LEU A 6 8.45 2.22 -11.53
C LEU A 6 8.60 0.89 -10.79
N LYS A 7 9.22 -0.11 -11.42
CA LYS A 7 9.51 -1.40 -10.77
C LYS A 7 10.47 -1.22 -9.60
N ALA A 8 11.59 -0.52 -9.80
CA ALA A 8 12.55 -0.26 -8.74
C ALA A 8 11.95 0.53 -7.57
N LEU A 9 11.02 1.46 -7.85
CA LEU A 9 10.30 2.18 -6.82
C LEU A 9 9.35 1.26 -6.03
N ALA A 10 8.59 0.42 -6.72
CA ALA A 10 7.70 -0.56 -6.09
C ALA A 10 8.48 -1.55 -5.22
N GLU A 11 9.60 -2.07 -5.70
CA GLU A 11 10.49 -2.95 -4.92
C GLU A 11 11.01 -2.25 -3.67
N LYS A 12 11.51 -1.01 -3.82
CA LYS A 12 11.99 -0.24 -2.67
C LYS A 12 10.90 0.02 -1.62
N VAL A 13 9.66 0.28 -2.04
CA VAL A 13 8.53 0.40 -1.09
C VAL A 13 8.33 -0.92 -0.35
N ARG A 14 8.30 -2.04 -1.06
CA ARG A 14 8.11 -3.39 -0.46
C ARG A 14 9.26 -3.77 0.50
N GLU A 15 10.49 -3.33 0.23
CA GLU A 15 11.65 -3.59 1.09
C GLU A 15 11.64 -2.76 2.38
N ASN A 16 10.97 -1.60 2.39
CA ASN A 16 10.99 -0.64 3.51
C ASN A 16 9.65 -0.55 4.25
N ALA A 17 8.64 -1.32 3.83
CA ALA A 17 7.30 -1.32 4.39
C ALA A 17 6.87 -2.73 4.76
N ASP A 18 6.01 -2.83 5.78
CA ASP A 18 5.48 -4.10 6.24
C ASP A 18 4.34 -4.56 5.34
N TYR A 19 4.41 -5.82 4.88
CA TYR A 19 3.30 -6.44 4.15
C TYR A 19 2.20 -6.84 5.12
N VAL A 20 1.02 -6.21 4.99
CA VAL A 20 -0.14 -6.46 5.84
C VAL A 20 -1.26 -7.24 5.13
N GLY A 21 -1.07 -7.60 3.86
CA GLY A 21 -2.06 -8.35 3.07
C GLY A 21 -3.39 -7.61 2.94
N ASP A 22 -4.49 -8.34 3.07
CA ASP A 22 -5.87 -7.84 3.01
C ASP A 22 -6.25 -6.87 4.15
N LYS A 23 -5.40 -6.73 5.17
CA LYS A 23 -5.62 -5.80 6.28
C LYS A 23 -5.14 -4.38 6.00
N PHE A 24 -4.71 -4.08 4.78
CA PHE A 24 -4.19 -2.76 4.44
C PHE A 24 -5.13 -1.63 4.84
N ALA A 25 -6.42 -1.76 4.53
CA ALA A 25 -7.39 -0.71 4.82
C ALA A 25 -7.66 -0.51 6.32
N GLU A 26 -7.51 -1.55 7.14
CA GLU A 26 -7.62 -1.45 8.59
C GLU A 26 -6.37 -0.79 9.18
N GLU A 27 -5.19 -1.28 8.81
CA GLU A 27 -3.91 -0.79 9.35
C GLU A 27 -3.63 0.66 8.92
N ALA A 28 -4.01 1.04 7.69
CA ALA A 28 -3.85 2.41 7.20
C ALA A 28 -4.70 3.40 8.01
N ARG A 29 -5.93 3.02 8.39
CA ARG A 29 -6.79 3.83 9.27
C ARG A 29 -6.19 3.96 10.66
N LYS A 30 -5.72 2.87 11.27
CA LYS A 30 -5.08 2.91 12.60
C LYS A 30 -3.90 3.87 12.62
N ILE A 31 -3.06 3.83 11.58
CA ILE A 31 -1.92 4.75 11.46
C ILE A 31 -2.39 6.19 11.27
N HIS A 32 -3.39 6.42 10.42
CA HIS A 32 -3.94 7.76 10.15
C HIS A 32 -4.57 8.40 11.40
N PHE A 33 -5.31 7.64 12.19
CA PHE A 33 -5.93 8.11 13.44
C PHE A 33 -5.01 8.05 14.67
N GLY A 34 -3.78 7.55 14.52
CA GLY A 34 -2.79 7.48 15.59
C GLY A 34 -3.08 6.41 16.64
N GLU A 35 -3.81 5.35 16.28
CA GLU A 35 -4.03 4.17 17.14
C GLU A 35 -2.77 3.29 17.24
N THR A 36 -1.88 3.37 16.24
CA THR A 36 -0.61 2.64 16.17
C THR A 36 0.54 3.56 15.80
N ASP A 37 1.77 3.12 16.08
CA ASP A 37 2.97 3.85 15.68
C ASP A 37 3.06 3.99 14.15
N PRO A 38 3.44 5.17 13.64
CA PRO A 38 3.56 5.38 12.21
C PRO A 38 4.67 4.52 11.61
N ARG A 39 4.31 3.68 10.65
CA ARG A 39 5.22 2.80 9.90
C ARG A 39 4.77 2.68 8.45
N GLY A 40 5.72 2.38 7.55
CA GLY A 40 5.38 2.07 6.16
C GLY A 40 4.64 0.74 6.11
N ILE A 41 3.46 0.71 5.49
CA ILE A 41 2.72 -0.53 5.24
C ILE A 41 2.36 -0.62 3.75
N TYR A 42 2.28 -1.84 3.24
CA TYR A 42 1.70 -2.11 1.94
C TYR A 42 0.87 -3.39 1.98
N GLY A 43 -0.10 -3.49 1.11
CA GLY A 43 -0.98 -4.64 1.10
C GLY A 43 -2.00 -4.57 -0.02
N GLU A 44 -3.05 -5.35 0.15
CA GLU A 44 -4.14 -5.52 -0.78
C GLU A 44 -5.36 -4.77 -0.25
N ALA A 45 -6.06 -4.08 -1.13
CA ALA A 45 -7.35 -3.46 -0.84
C ALA A 45 -8.27 -3.66 -2.04
N THR A 46 -9.52 -4.00 -1.76
CA THR A 46 -10.57 -4.00 -2.76
C THR A 46 -10.87 -2.57 -3.23
N PRO A 47 -11.50 -2.38 -4.41
CA PRO A 47 -11.90 -1.05 -4.86
C PRO A 47 -12.83 -0.32 -3.87
N GLU A 48 -13.69 -1.07 -3.16
CA GLU A 48 -14.59 -0.54 -2.14
C GLU A 48 -13.82 -0.05 -0.91
N GLU A 49 -12.84 -0.81 -0.44
CA GLU A 49 -11.97 -0.40 0.66
C GLU A 49 -11.10 0.80 0.29
N ALA A 50 -10.52 0.81 -0.92
CA ALA A 50 -9.75 1.93 -1.42
C ALA A 50 -10.60 3.20 -1.49
N GLN A 51 -11.87 3.09 -1.91
CA GLN A 51 -12.81 4.22 -1.90
C GLN A 51 -13.09 4.70 -0.48
N SER A 52 -13.36 3.78 0.46
CA SER A 52 -13.57 4.13 1.87
C SER A 52 -12.36 4.82 2.49
N LEU A 53 -11.14 4.41 2.14
CA LEU A 53 -9.91 5.08 2.60
C LEU A 53 -9.83 6.54 2.12
N ILE A 54 -10.23 6.81 0.87
CA ILE A 54 -10.28 8.19 0.35
C ILE A 54 -11.31 9.02 1.12
N GLU A 55 -12.49 8.45 1.39
CA GLU A 55 -13.56 9.11 2.15
C GLU A 55 -13.13 9.42 3.60
N ASP A 56 -12.36 8.51 4.21
CA ASP A 56 -11.77 8.68 5.54
C ASP A 56 -10.59 9.67 5.56
N GLY A 57 -10.12 10.13 4.40
CA GLY A 57 -8.99 11.05 4.27
C GLY A 57 -7.61 10.37 4.38
N VAL A 58 -7.56 9.05 4.25
CA VAL A 58 -6.33 8.27 4.31
C VAL A 58 -5.57 8.39 2.99
N GLU A 59 -4.34 8.90 3.04
CA GLU A 59 -3.47 9.01 1.88
C GLU A 59 -2.82 7.66 1.56
N PHE A 60 -2.98 7.17 0.33
CA PHE A 60 -2.30 5.97 -0.16
C PHE A 60 -1.95 6.11 -1.64
N MET A 61 -1.07 5.22 -2.12
CA MET A 61 -0.67 5.16 -3.52
C MET A 61 -0.78 3.72 -4.04
N PRO A 62 -1.45 3.48 -5.18
CA PRO A 62 -1.49 2.15 -5.77
C PRO A 62 -0.10 1.74 -6.26
N ILE A 63 0.33 0.54 -5.86
CA ILE A 63 1.58 -0.05 -6.33
C ILE A 63 1.31 -0.84 -7.61
N PRO A 64 2.02 -0.57 -8.73
CA PRO A 64 1.86 -1.36 -9.95
C PRO A 64 2.18 -2.83 -9.70
N SER A 65 1.27 -3.71 -10.14
CA SER A 65 1.52 -5.15 -10.23
C SER A 65 2.27 -5.48 -11.52
N PHE A 66 3.42 -6.15 -11.44
CA PHE A 66 4.16 -6.60 -12.62
C PHE A 66 3.89 -8.08 -12.89
N PRO A 67 3.91 -8.53 -14.16
CA PRO A 67 3.64 -9.94 -14.50
C PRO A 67 4.61 -10.93 -13.85
N ASP A 68 5.81 -10.49 -13.50
CA ASP A 68 6.86 -11.29 -12.85
C ASP A 68 6.60 -11.52 -11.35
N ASP A 69 5.71 -10.75 -10.71
CA ASP A 69 5.35 -10.89 -9.29
C ASP A 69 4.51 -12.17 -9.01
N ARG A 70 4.13 -12.95 -10.05
CA ARG A 70 3.25 -14.13 -9.94
C ARG A 70 3.95 -15.47 -10.16
N ASN A 71 5.28 -15.54 -10.03
CA ASN A 71 6.06 -16.78 -10.20
C ASN A 71 5.93 -17.72 -9.00
#